data_AF-A0A1Y3LHA8-F1
#
_entry.id   AF-A0A1Y3LHA8-F1
#
_cell.length_a   1.000
_cell.length_b   1.000
_cell.length_c   1.000
_cell.angle_alpha   90.00
_cell.angle_beta   90.00
_cell.angle_gamma   90.00
#
_symmetry.space_group_name_H-M   'P 1'
#
loop_
_entity.id
_entity.type
_entity.pdbx_description
1 polymer ?
#
loop_
_entity_poly.entity_id
_entity_poly.type
_entity_poly.pdbx_seq_one_letter_code
_entity_poly.pdbx_strand_id
1 'polypeptide(L)' 'MRPRQYAAQILQFKTREERNAALQEVPEEWRDLVRKHCEITWHHPSRHKLRESPKPDEQYQPNRAAPAART' A
#
# COMPACT_ATOMS: atom_id res chain seq x y z
N MET A 1 -2.13 -16.74 14.51
CA MET A 1 -1.59 -15.81 13.50
C MET A 1 -1.60 -16.48 12.13
N ARG A 2 -1.89 -15.78 11.03
CA ARG A 2 -1.84 -16.31 9.65
C ARG A 2 -0.61 -15.75 8.91
N PRO A 3 0.00 -16.46 7.94
CA PRO A 3 1.18 -15.97 7.21
C PRO A 3 1.02 -14.57 6.60
N ARG A 4 -0.18 -14.26 6.09
CA ARG A 4 -0.52 -12.92 5.57
C ARG A 4 -0.47 -11.82 6.63
N GLN A 5 -0.81 -12.12 7.88
CA GLN A 5 -0.77 -11.12 8.97
C GLN A 5 0.68 -10.79 9.36
N TYR A 6 1.56 -11.80 9.43
CA TYR A 6 2.99 -11.58 9.61
C TYR A 6 3.57 -10.70 8.50
N ALA A 7 3.26 -11.02 7.24
CA ALA A 7 3.73 -10.22 6.11
C ALA A 7 3.23 -8.76 6.15
N ALA A 8 1.96 -8.54 6.52
CA ALA A 8 1.40 -7.20 6.69
C ALA A 8 2.10 -6.41 7.81
N GLN A 9 2.40 -7.06 8.93
CA GLN A 9 3.14 -6.46 10.05
C GLN A 9 4.57 -6.11 9.65
N ILE A 10 5.26 -7.03 8.95
CA ILE A 10 6.61 -6.79 8.43
C ILE A 10 6.63 -5.60 7.46
N LEU A 11 5.61 -5.49 6.60
CA LEU A 11 5.50 -4.39 5.63
C LEU A 11 5.24 -3.01 6.27
N GLN A 12 4.81 -2.93 7.54
CA GLN A 12 4.67 -1.66 8.25
C GLN A 12 6.02 -1.05 8.64
N PHE A 13 7.05 -1.88 8.83
CA PHE A 13 8.38 -1.40 9.19
C PHE A 13 9.05 -0.67 8.02
N LYS A 14 9.51 0.55 8.30
CA LYS A 14 10.15 1.41 7.30
C LYS A 14 11.58 0.95 7.00
N THR A 15 12.30 0.46 8.00
CA THR A 15 13.70 0.08 7.86
C THR A 15 13.85 -1.39 7.41
N ARG A 16 15.01 -1.70 6.82
CA ARG A 16 15.34 -3.07 6.38
C ARG A 16 15.72 -3.97 7.57
N GLU A 17 16.37 -3.40 8.59
CA GLU A 17 16.79 -4.14 9.79
C GLU A 17 15.59 -4.61 10.61
N GLU A 18 14.60 -3.75 10.86
CA GLU A 18 13.38 -4.13 11.57
C GLU A 18 12.61 -5.24 10.83
N ARG A 19 12.59 -5.17 9.49
CA ARG A 19 11.96 -6.23 8.67
C ARG A 19 12.69 -7.57 8.80
N ASN A 20 14.02 -7.56 8.84
CA ASN A 20 14.80 -8.78 9.03
C ASN A 20 14.59 -9.38 10.43
N ALA A 21 14.54 -8.56 11.48
CA ALA A 21 14.23 -9.01 12.83
C ALA A 21 12.82 -9.63 12.89
N ALA A 22 11.83 -8.95 12.31
CA ALA A 22 10.45 -9.46 12.26
C ALA A 22 10.31 -10.74 11.41
N LEU A 23 11.20 -11.00 10.44
CA LEU A 23 11.26 -12.27 9.70
C LEU A 23 11.82 -13.43 10.53
N GLN A 24 12.63 -13.16 11.55
CA GLN A 24 13.15 -14.18 12.46
C GLN A 24 12.08 -14.67 13.45
N GLU A 25 11.14 -13.79 13.81
CA GLU A 25 9.97 -14.13 14.64
C GLU A 25 8.93 -15.01 13.92
N VAL A 26 9.04 -15.16 12.59
CA VAL A 26 8.13 -15.99 11.80
C VAL A 26 8.59 -17.46 11.87
N PRO A 27 7.68 -18.41 12.13
CA PRO A 27 7.97 -19.84 12.03
C PRO A 27 8.60 -20.21 10.68
N GLU A 28 9.62 -21.05 10.69
CA GLU A 28 10.42 -21.40 9.50
C GLU A 28 9.57 -21.90 8.33
N GLU A 29 8.54 -22.69 8.64
CA GLU A 29 7.56 -23.23 7.69
C GLU A 29 6.82 -22.15 6.89
N TRP A 30 6.71 -20.93 7.44
CA TRP A 30 6.00 -19.81 6.83
C TRP A 30 6.93 -18.70 6.33
N ARG A 31 8.22 -18.72 6.68
CA ARG A 31 9.18 -17.68 6.24
C ARG A 31 9.21 -17.53 4.73
N ASP A 32 9.20 -18.63 3.98
CA ASP A 32 9.25 -18.55 2.51
C ASP A 32 7.99 -17.94 1.91
N LEU A 33 6.82 -18.26 2.46
CA LEU A 33 5.55 -17.64 2.07
C LEU A 33 5.53 -16.15 2.39
N VAL A 34 6.00 -15.77 3.57
CA VAL A 34 6.06 -14.38 4.03
C VAL A 34 7.07 -13.59 3.19
N ARG A 35 8.26 -14.14 2.92
CA ARG A 35 9.28 -13.55 2.05
C ARG A 35 8.72 -13.25 0.67
N LYS A 36 8.09 -14.25 0.03
CA LYS A 36 7.48 -14.11 -1.29
C LYS A 36 6.35 -13.07 -1.30
N HIS A 37 5.55 -13.00 -0.24
CA HIS A 37 4.52 -11.99 -0.10
C HIS A 37 5.10 -10.57 0.01
N CYS A 38 6.14 -10.39 0.82
CA CYS A 38 6.85 -9.11 0.94
C CYS A 38 7.44 -8.66 -0.40
N GLU A 39 8.07 -9.58 -1.15
CA GLU A 39 8.63 -9.33 -2.47
C GLU A 39 7.56 -8.92 -3.48
N ILE A 40 6.48 -9.70 -3.62
CA ILE A 40 5.35 -9.38 -4.51
C ILE A 40 4.77 -8.01 -4.15
N THR A 41 4.59 -7.72 -2.87
CA THR A 41 3.99 -6.46 -2.41
C THR A 41 4.90 -5.26 -2.69
N TRP A 42 6.23 -5.43 -2.59
CA TRP A 42 7.20 -4.40 -2.92
C TRP A 42 7.28 -4.12 -4.42
N HIS A 43 7.25 -5.17 -5.24
CA HIS A 43 7.27 -5.06 -6.70
C HIS A 43 5.88 -4.78 -7.31
N HIS A 44 4.82 -4.67 -6.51
CA HIS A 44 3.47 -4.53 -7.05
C HIS A 44 3.29 -3.15 -7.71
N PRO A 45 2.98 -3.08 -9.03
CA PRO A 45 2.93 -1.82 -9.79
C PRO A 45 1.90 -0.83 -9.23
N SER A 46 0.85 -1.30 -8.57
CA SER A 46 -0.16 -0.43 -7.93
C SER A 46 0.43 0.45 -6.82
N ARG A 47 1.50 0.03 -6.13
CA ARG A 47 2.19 0.88 -5.14
C ARG A 47 3.11 1.91 -5.78
N HIS A 48 3.66 1.62 -6.96
CA HIS A 48 4.41 2.59 -7.75
C HIS A 48 3.49 3.70 -8.28
N LYS A 49 2.31 3.33 -8.80
CA LYS A 49 1.29 4.28 -9.24
C LYS A 49 0.77 5.18 -8.11
N LEU A 50 0.74 4.72 -6.86
CA LEU A 50 0.35 5.53 -5.70
C LEU A 50 1.43 6.54 -5.28
N ARG A 51 2.71 6.29 -5.60
CA ARG A 51 3.84 7.18 -5.33
C ARG A 51 4.05 8.20 -6.45
N GLU A 52 3.71 7.84 -7.69
CA GLU A 52 3.76 8.71 -8.87
C GLU A 52 2.47 9.47 -9.13
N SER A 53 1.36 9.13 -8.47
CA SER A 53 0.17 9.97 -8.51
C SER A 53 0.48 11.26 -7.74
N PRO A 54 0.50 12.43 -8.40
CA PRO A 54 0.52 13.69 -7.67
C PRO A 54 -0.69 13.70 -6.73
N LYS A 55 -0.50 14.31 -5.56
CA LYS A 55 -1.54 14.50 -4.53
C LYS A 55 -2.88 14.87 -5.19
N PRO A 56 -4.04 14.41 -4.68
CA PRO A 56 -5.32 14.92 -5.11
C PRO A 56 -5.55 16.30 -4.45
N ASP A 57 -4.61 17.21 -4.62
CA ASP A 57 -4.90 18.63 -4.53
C ASP A 57 -5.35 19.02 -5.94
N GLU A 58 -6.56 19.57 -6.03
CA GLU A 58 -7.02 20.32 -7.21
C GLU A 58 -7.72 19.56 -8.35
N GLN A 59 -8.83 18.85 -8.08
CA GLN A 59 -9.93 18.80 -9.06
C GLN A 59 -11.32 18.45 -8.46
N TYR A 60 -11.85 19.35 -7.63
CA TYR A 60 -13.30 19.56 -7.58
C TYR A 60 -13.56 21.06 -7.69
N GLN A 61 -13.80 21.54 -8.91
CA GLN A 61 -14.42 22.84 -9.15
C GLN A 61 -15.92 22.64 -9.38
N PRO A 62 -16.79 22.81 -8.38
CA PRO A 62 -18.22 22.88 -8.62
C PRO A 62 -18.56 24.31 -9.02
N ASN A 63 -18.22 24.75 -10.24
CA ASN A 63 -18.91 25.89 -10.82
C ASN A 63 -18.73 26.00 -12.34
N ARG A 64 -19.75 25.58 -13.07
CA ARG A 64 -20.18 26.27 -14.30
C ARG A 64 -21.68 26.07 -14.53
N ALA A 65 -22.43 27.06 -14.06
CA ALA A 65 -23.72 27.58 -14.50
C ALA A 65 -24.59 26.72 -15.44
N ALA A 66 -25.82 26.42 -15.01
CA ALA A 66 -26.97 26.25 -15.90
C ALA A 66 -27.79 27.56 -15.91
N PRO A 67 -28.11 28.14 -17.09
CA PRO A 67 -28.84 29.40 -17.17
C PRO A 67 -30.37 29.22 -17.07
N ALA A 68 -30.99 30.20 -16.43
CA ALA A 68 -32.36 30.71 -16.61
C ALA A 68 -33.53 29.71 -16.79
N ALA A 69 -34.38 29.60 -15.78
CA ALA A 69 -35.80 29.29 -15.96
C ALA A 69 -36.62 30.54 -15.61
N ARG A 70 -37.17 31.17 -16.65
CA ARG A 70 -38.21 32.20 -16.62
C ARG A 70 -39.54 31.45 -16.73
N THR A 71 -40.47 31.63 -15.79
CA THR A 71 -41.93 31.56 -15.99
C THR A 71 -42.59 32.15 -14.76
#